data_AF-A0A2N3DXE3-F1
#
_entry.id   AF-A0A2N3DXE3-F1
#
_cell.length_a   1.000
_cell.length_b   1.000
_cell.length_c   1.000
_cell.angle_alpha   90.00
_cell.angle_beta   90.00
_cell.angle_gamma   90.00
#
_symmetry.space_group_name_H-M   'P 1'
#
loop_
_entity.id
_entity.type
_entity.pdbx_description
1 polymer ?
#
loop_
_entity_poly.entity_id
_entity_poly.type
_entity_poly.pdbx_seq_one_letter_code
_entity_poly.pdbx_strand_id
1 'polypeptide(L)'
;MANWLPVTVTIWPGQVLDTKLPVLILASFLIGSVPMWIALRTTRWSLRRRLDASERQLGDLRALANRPVEPAPAPVHDIPPAPTDLFTTDKP
;
A
#
# COMPACT_ATOMS: atom_id res chain seq x y z
N MET A 1 5.83 26.99 -43.70
CA MET A 1 4.52 26.46 -44.16
C MET A 1 4.24 25.17 -43.41
N ALA A 2 3.24 25.14 -42.53
CA ALA A 2 2.93 23.95 -41.74
C ALA A 2 2.19 22.93 -42.61
N ASN A 3 2.73 21.72 -42.72
CA ASN A 3 2.16 20.65 -43.53
C ASN A 3 1.06 19.94 -42.73
N TRP A 4 -0.19 20.32 -42.99
CA TRP A 4 -1.42 19.76 -42.41
C TRP A 4 -2.16 18.86 -43.41
N LEU A 5 -1.43 18.01 -44.14
CA LEU A 5 -2.02 17.08 -45.12
C LEU A 5 -3.01 16.12 -44.41
N PRO A 6 -4.31 16.17 -44.71
CA PRO A 6 -5.26 15.17 -44.24
C PRO A 6 -4.97 13.85 -44.95
N VAL A 7 -4.72 12.80 -44.17
CA VAL A 7 -4.62 11.44 -44.70
C VAL A 7 -5.85 10.68 -44.23
N THR A 8 -6.70 10.34 -45.19
CA THR A 8 -7.91 9.57 -44.99
C THR A 8 -7.54 8.11 -44.74
N VAL A 9 -7.73 7.63 -43.50
CA VAL A 9 -7.57 6.22 -43.13
C VAL A 9 -8.95 5.62 -42.90
N THR A 10 -9.33 4.66 -43.74
CA THR A 10 -10.63 3.98 -43.66
C THR A 10 -10.54 2.84 -42.63
N ILE A 11 -11.20 2.99 -41.48
CA ILE A 11 -11.10 2.03 -40.36
C ILE A 11 -12.17 0.91 -40.49
N TRP A 12 -13.28 1.16 -41.22
CA TRP A 12 -14.37 0.22 -41.51
C TRP A 12 -15.10 0.65 -42.81
N PRO A 13 -15.78 -0.23 -43.57
CA PRO A 13 -16.50 0.18 -44.77
C PRO A 13 -17.64 1.15 -44.38
N GLY A 14 -17.46 2.43 -44.66
CA GLY A 14 -18.43 3.49 -44.38
C GLY A 14 -18.10 4.46 -43.25
N GLN A 15 -17.04 4.24 -42.46
CA GLN A 15 -16.54 5.25 -41.50
C GLN A 15 -15.20 5.84 -41.98
N VAL A 16 -15.32 6.97 -42.67
CA VAL A 16 -14.20 7.85 -43.02
C VAL A 16 -14.04 8.85 -41.88
N LEU A 17 -13.32 8.47 -40.83
CA LEU A 17 -12.96 9.44 -39.79
C LEU A 17 -11.78 10.25 -40.33
N ASP A 18 -12.08 11.44 -40.82
CA ASP A 18 -11.13 12.40 -41.42
C ASP A 18 -10.18 12.96 -40.34
N THR A 19 -9.34 12.09 -39.80
CA THR A 19 -8.52 12.38 -38.62
C THR A 19 -7.11 12.67 -39.09
N LYS A 20 -6.66 13.91 -38.89
CA LYS A 20 -5.32 14.37 -39.27
C LYS A 20 -4.23 13.38 -38.81
N LEU A 21 -3.25 13.10 -39.68
CA LEU A 21 -2.07 12.25 -39.42
C LEU A 21 -1.48 12.36 -37.99
N PRO A 22 -1.29 13.57 -37.40
CA PRO A 22 -0.80 13.71 -36.03
C PRO A 22 -1.65 13.06 -34.94
N VAL A 23 -2.96 12.91 -35.14
CA VAL A 23 -3.85 12.29 -34.15
C VAL A 23 -3.60 10.79 -34.05
N LEU A 24 -3.33 10.12 -35.17
CA LEU A 24 -2.98 8.69 -35.17
C LEU A 24 -1.62 8.45 -34.48
N ILE A 25 -0.65 9.34 -34.72
CA ILE A 25 0.65 9.30 -34.06
C ILE A 25 0.47 9.51 -32.55
N LEU A 26 -0.33 10.49 -32.15
CA LEU A 26 -0.61 10.76 -30.74
C LEU A 26 -1.33 9.57 -30.09
N ALA A 27 -2.32 8.98 -30.76
CA ALA A 27 -3.04 7.81 -30.26
C ALA A 27 -2.11 6.61 -30.07
N SER A 28 -1.27 6.29 -31.06
CA SER A 28 -0.27 5.21 -30.95
C SER A 28 0.75 5.48 -29.84
N PHE A 29 1.23 6.72 -29.74
CA PHE A 29 2.14 7.14 -28.68
C PHE A 29 1.51 7.03 -27.29
N LEU A 30 0.24 7.44 -27.14
CA LEU A 30 -0.49 7.32 -25.89
C LEU A 30 -0.73 5.85 -25.54
N ILE A 31 -1.08 4.99 -26.49
CA ILE A 31 -1.23 3.56 -26.23
C ILE A 31 0.06 2.95 -25.67
N GLY A 32 1.23 3.35 -26.20
CA GLY A 32 2.52 2.89 -25.67
C GLY A 32 2.95 3.59 -24.36
N SER A 33 2.70 4.90 -24.22
CA SER A 33 3.24 5.72 -23.15
C SER A 33 2.33 5.83 -21.92
N VAL A 34 1.02 5.74 -22.08
CA VAL A 34 0.04 5.76 -20.98
C VAL A 34 0.30 4.66 -19.96
N PRO A 35 0.47 3.38 -20.33
CA PRO A 35 0.72 2.33 -19.33
C PRO A 35 2.02 2.58 -18.54
N MET A 36 3.08 3.05 -19.21
CA MET A 36 4.33 3.41 -18.54
C MET A 36 4.16 4.62 -17.61
N TRP A 37 3.44 5.64 -18.05
CA TRP A 37 3.18 6.84 -17.25
C TRP A 37 2.33 6.54 -16.01
N ILE A 38 1.30 5.70 -16.16
CA ILE A 38 0.48 5.22 -15.03
C ILE A 38 1.34 4.45 -14.05
N ALA A 39 2.18 3.50 -14.52
CA ALA A 39 3.07 2.73 -13.66
C ALA A 39 4.02 3.63 -12.84
N LEU A 40 4.60 4.65 -13.47
CA LEU A 40 5.44 5.62 -12.77
C LEU A 40 4.63 6.44 -11.73
N ARG A 41 3.41 6.84 -12.10
CA ARG A 41 2.51 7.62 -11.22
C ARG A 41 2.06 6.81 -10.01
N THR A 42 1.71 5.54 -10.18
CA THR A 42 1.25 4.65 -9.11
C THR A 42 2.37 4.33 -8.14
N THR A 43 3.59 4.09 -8.62
CA THR A 43 4.77 3.93 -7.76
C THR A 43 4.99 5.16 -6.89
N ARG A 44 4.94 6.38 -7.47
CA ARG A 44 5.12 7.60 -6.67
C ARG A 44 4.02 7.80 -5.62
N TRP A 45 2.79 7.39 -5.93
CA TRP A 45 1.68 7.44 -4.97
C TRP A 45 1.81 6.38 -3.88
N SER A 46 2.23 5.17 -4.21
CA SER A 46 2.39 4.08 -3.24
C SER A 46 3.51 4.38 -2.24
N LEU A 47 4.63 4.97 -2.69
CA LEU A 47 5.73 5.38 -1.80
C LEU A 47 5.27 6.44 -0.79
N ARG A 48 4.53 7.46 -1.25
CA ARG A 48 3.95 8.48 -0.36
C ARG A 48 3.01 7.84 0.67
N ARG A 49 2.13 6.95 0.22
CA ARG A 49 1.19 6.26 1.11
C ARG A 49 1.89 5.39 2.15
N ARG A 50 3.00 4.75 1.78
CA ARG A 50 3.85 3.98 2.70
C ARG A 50 4.51 4.88 3.72
N LEU A 51 5.03 6.04 3.30
CA LEU A 51 5.64 7.03 4.18
C LEU A 51 4.61 7.52 5.22
N ASP A 52 3.42 7.94 4.78
CA ASP A 52 2.37 8.41 5.69
C ASP A 52 1.93 7.29 6.67
N ALA A 53 1.96 6.03 6.26
CA ALA A 53 1.64 4.90 7.13
C ALA A 53 2.73 4.68 8.19
N SER A 54 4.00 4.72 7.78
CA SER A 54 5.14 4.61 8.71
C SER A 54 5.18 5.77 9.71
N GLU A 55 4.87 6.99 9.29
CA GLU A 55 4.78 8.15 10.19
C GLU A 55 3.71 7.96 11.27
N ARG A 56 2.52 7.45 10.90
CA ARG A 56 1.47 7.13 11.88
C ARG A 56 1.90 6.05 12.84
N GLN A 57 2.51 4.97 12.35
CA GLN A 57 3.02 3.90 13.21
C GLN A 57 4.07 4.41 14.20
N LEU A 58 4.99 5.28 13.76
CA LEU A 58 5.95 5.93 14.65
C LEU A 58 5.26 6.83 15.68
N GLY A 59 4.22 7.55 15.28
CA GLY A 59 3.39 8.34 16.18
C GLY A 59 2.70 7.48 17.25
N ASP A 60 2.10 6.36 16.85
CA ASP A 60 1.43 5.43 17.75
C ASP A 60 2.40 4.77 18.73
N LEU A 61 3.56 4.33 18.25
CA LEU A 61 4.62 3.78 19.12
C LEU A 61 5.13 4.82 20.11
N ARG A 62 5.30 6.07 19.66
CA ARG A 62 5.70 7.17 20.53
C ARG A 62 4.61 7.49 21.56
N ALA A 63 3.33 7.44 21.18
CA ALA A 63 2.22 7.64 22.09
C ALA A 63 2.11 6.51 23.14
N LEU A 64 2.36 5.26 22.75
CA LEU A 64 2.45 4.13 23.66
C LEU A 64 3.64 4.25 24.62
N ALA A 65 4.81 4.64 24.11
CA ALA A 65 6.00 4.86 24.93
C ALA A 65 5.83 6.03 25.92
N ASN A 66 5.04 7.04 25.55
CA ASN A 66 4.75 8.19 26.40
C ASN A 66 3.46 8.02 27.20
N ARG A 67 2.85 6.83 27.21
CA ARG A 67 1.68 6.55 28.05
C ARG A 67 2.11 6.68 29.51
N PRO A 68 1.42 7.48 30.34
CA PRO A 68 1.63 7.49 31.78
C PRO A 68 1.47 6.07 32.31
N VAL A 69 2.46 5.60 33.08
CA VAL A 69 2.37 4.30 33.76
C VAL A 69 1.25 4.41 34.78
N GLU A 70 0.06 3.93 34.43
CA GLU A 70 -1.00 3.66 35.39
C GLU A 70 -0.44 2.59 36.37
N PRO A 71 -0.46 2.82 37.69
CA PRO A 71 -0.01 1.80 38.63
C PRO A 71 -0.85 0.54 38.42
N ALA A 72 -0.18 -0.57 38.07
CA ALA A 72 -0.83 -1.85 37.90
C ALA A 72 -1.54 -2.25 39.22
N PRO A 73 -2.80 -2.72 39.19
CA PRO A 73 -3.37 -3.38 40.35
C PRO A 73 -2.47 -4.56 40.71
N ALA A 74 -2.09 -4.64 41.99
CA ALA A 74 -1.22 -5.68 42.51
C ALA A 74 -1.76 -7.08 42.12
N PRO A 75 -0.89 -8.00 41.68
CA PRO A 75 -1.32 -9.36 41.39
C PRO A 75 -1.83 -9.99 42.69
N VAL A 76 -3.13 -10.29 42.75
CA VAL A 76 -3.71 -11.12 43.81
C VAL A 76 -3.19 -12.54 43.53
N HIS A 77 -2.22 -12.98 44.32
CA HIS A 77 -1.71 -14.35 44.29
C HIS A 77 -2.75 -15.29 44.91
N ASP A 78 -3.76 -15.68 44.14
CA ASP A 78 -4.54 -16.87 44.43
C ASP A 78 -3.76 -18.09 43.91
N ILE A 79 -2.63 -18.40 44.56
CA ILE A 79 -1.90 -19.66 44.35
C ILE A 79 -2.53 -20.67 45.32
N PRO A 80 -3.22 -21.73 44.85
CA PRO A 80 -3.67 -22.80 45.72
C PRO A 80 -2.43 -23.47 46.35
N PRO A 81 -2.45 -23.79 47.66
CA PRO A 81 -1.31 -24.45 48.30
C PRO A 81 -1.02 -25.79 47.60
N ALA A 82 0.24 -26.00 47.22
CA ALA A 82 0.69 -27.22 46.57
C ALA A 82 0.44 -28.44 47.49
N PRO A 83 -0.06 -29.59 46.96
CA PRO A 83 -0.29 -30.79 47.76
C PRO A 83 1.05 -31.28 48.33
N THR A 84 1.12 -31.39 49.65
CA THR A 84 2.36 -31.66 50.40
C THR A 84 2.72 -33.16 50.48
N ASP A 85 2.01 -34.02 49.73
CA ASP A 85 2.03 -35.47 49.97
C ASP A 85 3.02 -36.26 49.09
N LEU A 86 3.84 -35.61 48.25
CA LEU A 86 4.75 -36.30 47.32
C LEU A 86 6.15 -36.62 47.89
N PHE A 87 6.43 -36.31 49.16
CA PHE A 87 7.74 -36.54 49.78
C PHE A 87 7.66 -37.28 51.12
N THR A 88 6.90 -38.38 51.19
CA THR A 88 7.17 -39.39 52.23
C THR A 88 8.44 -40.15 51.82
N THR A 89 9.56 -39.73 52.41
CA THR A 89 10.78 -40.54 52.42
C THR A 89 10.59 -41.59 53.52
N ASP A 90 10.36 -42.83 53.11
CA ASP A 90 10.41 -43.97 54.04
C ASP A 90 11.88 -44.38 54.23
N LYS A 91 12.32 -44.38 55.49
CA LYS A 91 13.59 -44.91 55.98
C LYS A 91 13.38 -45.29 57.44
N PRO A 92 13.72 -46.53 57.87
CA PRO A 92 15.09 -46.94 58.18
C PRO A 92 15.65 -48.10 57.36
#